data_AF-A0A7J8HVN4-F1
#
_entry.id   AF-A0A7J8HVN4-F1
#
_cell.length_a   1.000
_cell.length_b   1.000
_cell.length_c   1.000
_cell.angle_alpha   90.00
_cell.angle_beta   90.00
_cell.angle_gamma   90.00
#
_symmetry.space_group_name_H-M   'P 1'
#
loop_
_entity.id
_entity.type
_entity.pdbx_description
1 polymer ?
#
loop_
_entity_poly.entity_id
_entity_poly.type
_entity_poly.pdbx_seq_one_letter_code
_entity_poly.pdbx_strand_id
1 'polypeptide(L)'
;MPKKAKPAGTGKEEGPGPCKQLKVEVAGGPSTLNFDSPSGLFESLISPIKTETFFKEFWEQKPLLIQRDDPALATYYQSLFKLLDLKSLCSRGMYYGRDINVCRCVNGKKKVLNKDGKVHFLQLRKDFDQKRATIQFHQPQRFKDELWRIQEKLECYFGSLVGSNVYITPAGSQGLPPHYDDVEVFILQLEGEKHWRLYHPTVPLAREYSVEAEDRIGRPAHEFTLKPGDLLYFPRGTIHQADTPPGLAHSTHVTISTYQNK
;
A
#
# COMPACT_ATOMS: atom_id res chain seq x y z
N MET A 1 24.83 87.53 10.04
CA MET A 1 25.04 88.21 8.73
C MET A 1 25.78 87.25 7.79
N PRO A 2 25.52 87.30 6.46
CA PRO A 2 25.10 86.14 5.63
C PRO A 2 26.22 85.53 4.76
N LYS A 3 26.09 84.32 4.18
CA LYS A 3 25.45 83.97 2.88
C LYS A 3 25.45 82.42 2.72
N LYS A 4 24.30 81.75 2.48
CA LYS A 4 23.75 81.25 1.18
C LYS A 4 24.74 80.35 0.38
N ALA A 5 24.41 79.23 -0.28
CA ALA A 5 23.26 78.31 -0.41
C ALA A 5 23.71 77.18 -1.40
N LYS A 6 23.14 75.95 -1.29
CA LYS A 6 22.82 74.84 -2.28
C LYS A 6 23.45 74.79 -3.71
N PRO A 7 23.37 73.68 -4.51
CA PRO A 7 22.79 72.31 -4.34
C PRO A 7 23.58 71.12 -5.01
N ALA A 8 22.99 69.89 -4.96
CA ALA A 8 22.74 68.95 -6.10
C ALA A 8 23.37 67.52 -6.07
N GLY A 9 22.54 66.52 -6.42
CA GLY A 9 22.90 65.23 -7.04
C GLY A 9 23.02 64.01 -6.10
N THR A 10 21.93 63.30 -5.75
CA THR A 10 21.40 62.05 -6.38
C THR A 10 22.42 61.03 -6.91
N GLY A 11 22.60 59.94 -6.17
CA GLY A 11 23.08 58.64 -6.67
C GLY A 11 22.22 57.53 -6.05
N LYS A 12 21.46 56.81 -6.88
CA LYS A 12 20.68 55.62 -6.53
C LYS A 12 21.61 54.41 -6.62
N GLU A 13 21.64 53.57 -5.59
CA GLU A 13 22.12 52.18 -5.71
C GLU A 13 20.92 51.27 -5.97
N GLU A 14 20.95 50.60 -7.13
CA GLU A 14 20.01 49.55 -7.53
C GLU A 14 20.53 48.21 -7.00
N GLY A 15 19.80 47.60 -6.07
CA GLY A 15 19.96 46.20 -5.71
C GLY A 15 19.40 45.27 -6.80
N PRO A 16 19.90 44.02 -6.93
CA PRO A 16 19.45 43.13 -7.98
C PRO A 16 17.99 42.71 -7.73
N GLY A 17 17.15 42.97 -8.73
CA GLY A 17 15.71 42.78 -8.68
C GLY A 17 15.25 41.32 -8.56
N PRO A 18 13.97 41.11 -8.21
CA PRO A 18 13.40 39.78 -8.04
C PRO A 18 13.34 39.02 -9.37
N CYS A 19 13.79 37.77 -9.34
CA CYS A 19 13.71 36.85 -10.46
C CYS A 19 12.23 36.61 -10.82
N LYS A 20 11.85 36.95 -12.06
CA LYS A 20 10.49 36.79 -12.58
C LYS A 20 10.11 35.31 -12.59
N GLN A 21 9.10 34.92 -11.80
CA GLN A 21 8.43 33.63 -11.95
C GLN A 21 7.62 33.64 -13.24
N LEU A 22 8.00 32.80 -14.20
CA LEU A 22 7.15 32.42 -15.32
C LEU A 22 6.07 31.48 -14.80
N LYS A 23 4.84 31.98 -14.76
CA LYS A 23 3.65 31.20 -14.47
C LYS A 23 3.30 30.42 -15.74
N VAL A 24 3.75 29.16 -15.81
CA VAL A 24 3.21 28.19 -16.76
C VAL A 24 1.95 27.63 -16.13
N GLU A 25 0.79 27.94 -16.70
CA GLU A 25 -0.44 27.21 -16.43
C GLU A 25 -0.28 25.78 -16.97
N VAL A 26 0.03 24.84 -16.08
CA VAL A 26 -0.06 23.41 -16.39
C VAL A 26 -1.47 22.97 -16.02
N ALA A 27 -2.29 22.82 -17.05
CA ALA A 27 -3.54 22.07 -16.97
C ALA A 27 -3.21 20.60 -16.66
N GLY A 28 -3.78 20.08 -15.56
CA GLY A 28 -3.61 18.69 -15.12
C GLY A 28 -2.39 18.48 -14.24
N GLY A 29 -2.59 18.20 -12.93
CA GLY A 29 -1.50 17.84 -12.04
C GLY A 29 -0.75 16.58 -12.52
N PRO A 30 0.54 16.43 -12.21
CA PRO A 30 1.29 15.23 -12.59
C PRO A 30 0.61 13.98 -12.03
N SER A 31 0.21 13.07 -12.91
CA SER A 31 -0.33 11.76 -12.54
C SER A 31 0.69 11.05 -11.65
N THR A 32 0.30 10.64 -10.44
CA THR A 32 1.27 10.08 -9.48
C THR A 32 1.81 8.71 -9.92
N LEU A 33 1.04 7.99 -10.74
CA LEU A 33 1.50 6.84 -11.51
C LEU A 33 1.41 7.13 -13.01
N ASN A 34 2.34 6.61 -13.79
CA ASN A 34 2.34 6.77 -15.25
C ASN A 34 1.55 5.62 -15.89
N PHE A 35 0.44 5.92 -16.57
CA PHE A 35 -0.40 4.92 -17.22
C PHE A 35 -0.22 4.83 -18.75
N ASP A 36 0.80 5.49 -19.31
CA ASP A 36 1.03 5.54 -20.76
C ASP A 36 1.39 4.17 -21.35
N SER A 37 2.03 3.30 -20.56
CA SER A 37 2.38 1.93 -20.96
C SER A 37 2.48 0.99 -19.74
N PRO A 38 2.44 -0.35 -19.94
CA PRO A 38 2.72 -1.32 -18.87
C PRO A 38 4.05 -1.06 -18.15
N SER A 39 5.12 -0.77 -18.92
CA SER A 39 6.44 -0.45 -18.36
C SER A 39 6.43 0.86 -17.57
N GLY A 40 5.81 1.91 -18.12
CA GLY A 40 5.69 3.20 -17.42
C GLY A 40 4.95 3.08 -16.09
N LEU A 41 3.90 2.23 -16.04
CA LEU A 41 3.20 1.98 -14.78
C LEU A 41 4.12 1.32 -13.77
N PHE A 42 4.77 0.21 -14.14
CA PHE A 42 5.61 -0.51 -13.21
C PHE A 42 6.78 0.35 -12.73
N GLU A 43 7.46 1.07 -13.63
CA GLU A 43 8.53 2.02 -13.31
C GLU A 43 8.08 3.07 -12.29
N SER A 44 6.91 3.70 -12.52
CA SER A 44 6.39 4.71 -11.58
C SER A 44 5.95 4.09 -10.24
N LEU A 45 5.44 2.86 -10.24
CA LEU A 45 4.98 2.14 -9.04
C LEU A 45 6.14 1.86 -8.06
N ILE A 46 7.30 1.43 -8.57
CA ILE A 46 8.48 1.11 -7.76
C ILE A 46 9.50 2.25 -7.67
N SER A 47 9.18 3.44 -8.18
CA SER A 47 10.03 4.62 -8.07
C SER A 47 10.44 4.88 -6.60
N PRO A 48 11.72 5.23 -6.33
CA PRO A 48 12.78 5.58 -7.29
C PRO A 48 13.63 4.39 -7.78
N ILE A 49 13.24 3.15 -7.47
CA ILE A 49 14.00 1.95 -7.87
C ILE A 49 13.83 1.73 -9.37
N LYS A 50 14.97 1.62 -10.07
CA LYS A 50 14.98 1.27 -11.50
C LYS A 50 14.52 -0.17 -11.69
N THR A 51 13.80 -0.45 -12.77
CA THR A 51 13.29 -1.79 -13.09
C THR A 51 14.42 -2.79 -13.28
N GLU A 52 15.53 -2.38 -13.88
CA GLU A 52 16.71 -3.26 -14.05
C GLU A 52 17.30 -3.65 -12.69
N THR A 53 17.38 -2.70 -11.75
CA THR A 53 17.82 -2.98 -10.38
C THR A 53 16.82 -3.88 -9.66
N PHE A 54 15.52 -3.63 -9.80
CA PHE A 54 14.47 -4.44 -9.20
C PHE A 54 14.58 -5.90 -9.62
N PHE A 55 14.62 -6.18 -10.92
CA PHE A 55 14.68 -7.56 -11.41
C PHE A 55 16.03 -8.23 -11.15
N LYS A 56 17.12 -7.47 -11.16
CA LYS A 56 18.46 -8.03 -10.92
C LYS A 56 18.68 -8.37 -9.45
N GLU A 57 18.18 -7.55 -8.52
CA GLU A 57 18.58 -7.63 -7.10
C GLU A 57 17.46 -8.05 -6.15
N PHE A 58 16.19 -7.80 -6.48
CA PHE A 58 15.07 -7.98 -5.55
C PHE A 58 14.13 -9.09 -5.99
N TRP A 59 13.70 -9.08 -7.26
CA TRP A 59 12.75 -10.04 -7.80
C TRP A 59 13.19 -11.49 -7.51
N GLU A 60 12.31 -12.26 -6.87
CA GLU A 60 12.53 -13.65 -6.45
C GLU A 60 13.76 -13.89 -5.55
N GLN A 61 14.33 -12.83 -4.96
CA GLN A 61 15.57 -12.90 -4.17
C GLN A 61 15.41 -12.38 -2.75
N LYS A 62 14.92 -11.15 -2.58
CA LYS A 62 14.82 -10.52 -1.26
C LYS A 62 13.75 -9.42 -1.19
N PRO A 63 13.26 -9.10 0.01
CA PRO A 63 12.32 -8.00 0.21
C PRO A 63 12.87 -6.63 -0.26
N LEU A 64 11.97 -5.79 -0.74
CA LEU A 64 12.21 -4.37 -1.07
C LEU A 64 11.22 -3.50 -0.31
N LEU A 65 11.73 -2.61 0.53
CA LEU A 65 10.94 -1.60 1.21
C LEU A 65 11.18 -0.23 0.57
N ILE A 66 10.10 0.45 0.16
CA ILE A 66 10.13 1.82 -0.35
C ILE A 66 9.27 2.70 0.57
N GLN A 67 9.93 3.34 1.55
CA GLN A 67 9.29 4.34 2.40
C GLN A 67 9.36 5.71 1.73
N ARG A 68 8.20 6.38 1.66
CA ARG A 68 8.04 7.65 0.96
C ARG A 68 7.54 8.74 1.91
N ASP A 69 7.73 9.98 1.51
CA ASP A 69 7.15 11.14 2.19
C ASP A 69 6.52 12.08 1.15
N ASP A 70 5.67 11.51 0.31
CA ASP A 70 4.97 12.21 -0.78
C ASP A 70 3.47 12.31 -0.44
N PRO A 71 2.98 13.52 -0.07
CA PRO A 71 1.57 13.72 0.26
C PRO A 71 0.59 13.45 -0.90
N ALA A 72 1.02 13.71 -2.14
CA ALA A 72 0.18 13.46 -3.32
C ALA A 72 0.03 11.97 -3.56
N LEU A 73 1.12 11.20 -3.46
CA LEU A 73 1.08 9.74 -3.57
C LEU A 73 0.34 9.07 -2.42
N ALA A 74 0.51 9.55 -1.19
CA ALA A 74 -0.27 9.09 -0.04
C ALA A 74 -1.77 9.27 -0.29
N THR A 75 -2.18 10.44 -0.80
CA THR A 75 -3.57 10.73 -1.15
C THR A 75 -4.07 9.84 -2.28
N TYR A 76 -3.23 9.60 -3.30
CA TYR A 76 -3.54 8.72 -4.41
C TYR A 76 -3.75 7.27 -3.95
N TYR A 77 -2.83 6.70 -3.16
CA TYR A 77 -2.96 5.35 -2.59
C TYR A 77 -4.23 5.23 -1.75
N GLN A 78 -4.52 6.21 -0.90
CA GLN A 78 -5.76 6.22 -0.11
C GLN A 78 -7.02 6.16 -0.99
N SER A 79 -6.99 6.69 -2.22
CA SER A 79 -8.14 6.66 -3.13
C SER A 79 -8.43 5.26 -3.71
N LEU A 80 -7.44 4.37 -3.75
CA LEU A 80 -7.54 3.04 -4.36
C LEU A 80 -8.58 2.16 -3.67
N PHE A 81 -8.63 2.21 -2.33
CA PHE A 81 -9.65 1.54 -1.53
C PHE A 81 -9.71 2.14 -0.12
N LYS A 82 -10.91 2.41 0.38
CA LYS A 82 -11.14 2.94 1.73
C LYS A 82 -12.01 2.02 2.57
N LEU A 83 -11.82 2.03 3.89
CA LEU A 83 -12.74 1.35 4.81
C LEU A 83 -14.21 1.78 4.61
N LEU A 84 -14.44 3.05 4.22
CA LEU A 84 -15.78 3.58 3.95
C LEU A 84 -16.44 3.00 2.68
N ASP A 85 -15.65 2.47 1.74
CA ASP A 85 -16.17 1.86 0.51
C ASP A 85 -17.00 0.59 0.80
N LEU A 86 -16.73 -0.09 1.92
CA LEU A 86 -17.42 -1.32 2.31
C LEU A 86 -18.93 -1.17 2.38
N LYS A 87 -19.45 0.00 2.76
CA LYS A 87 -20.90 0.23 2.84
C LYS A 87 -21.56 0.10 1.46
N SER A 88 -20.99 0.77 0.45
CA SER A 88 -21.46 0.73 -0.93
C SER A 88 -21.22 -0.64 -1.57
N LEU A 89 -20.08 -1.27 -1.28
CA LEU A 89 -19.78 -2.61 -1.79
C LEU A 89 -20.75 -3.66 -1.25
N CYS A 90 -21.06 -3.63 0.05
CA CYS A 90 -22.03 -4.56 0.64
C CYS A 90 -23.43 -4.41 0.03
N SER A 91 -23.87 -3.19 -0.33
CA SER A 91 -25.18 -3.00 -0.97
C SER A 91 -25.27 -3.58 -2.40
N ARG A 92 -24.13 -3.91 -3.02
CA ARG A 92 -24.05 -4.62 -4.32
C ARG A 92 -24.16 -6.15 -4.17
N GLY A 93 -24.27 -6.68 -2.95
CA GLY A 93 -24.48 -8.10 -2.68
C GLY A 93 -23.18 -8.92 -2.61
N MET A 94 -22.36 -8.66 -1.60
CA MET A 94 -21.14 -9.44 -1.31
C MET A 94 -21.47 -10.71 -0.50
N TYR A 95 -20.64 -11.75 -0.65
CA TYR A 95 -20.76 -13.02 0.08
C TYR A 95 -19.51 -13.33 0.91
N TYR A 96 -19.72 -13.92 2.09
CA TYR A 96 -18.62 -14.42 2.91
C TYR A 96 -17.89 -15.57 2.19
N GLY A 97 -16.57 -15.67 2.39
CA GLY A 97 -15.73 -16.68 1.74
C GLY A 97 -15.38 -16.34 0.29
N ARG A 98 -16.39 -15.96 -0.51
CA ARG A 98 -16.22 -15.56 -1.91
C ARG A 98 -15.59 -14.17 -2.03
N ASP A 99 -16.25 -13.16 -1.47
CA ASP A 99 -15.85 -11.75 -1.67
C ASP A 99 -15.18 -11.16 -0.43
N ILE A 100 -15.63 -11.56 0.77
CA ILE A 100 -15.11 -11.02 2.03
C ILE A 100 -14.86 -12.14 3.03
N ASN A 101 -13.70 -12.09 3.67
CA ASN A 101 -13.38 -12.87 4.86
C ASN A 101 -13.25 -11.94 6.07
N VAL A 102 -13.60 -12.44 7.24
CA VAL A 102 -13.37 -11.78 8.53
C VAL A 102 -12.57 -12.74 9.40
N CYS A 103 -11.42 -12.28 9.89
CA CYS A 103 -10.51 -13.13 10.66
C CYS A 103 -9.81 -12.37 11.79
N ARG A 104 -9.25 -13.10 12.74
CA ARG A 104 -8.39 -12.57 13.81
C ARG A 104 -7.31 -13.59 14.15
N CYS A 105 -6.11 -13.12 14.46
CA CYS A 105 -5.07 -13.95 15.03
C CYS A 105 -5.32 -14.14 16.53
N VAL A 106 -5.43 -15.39 16.98
CA VAL A 106 -5.61 -15.75 18.39
C VAL A 106 -4.62 -16.88 18.70
N ASN A 107 -3.69 -16.64 19.62
CA ASN A 107 -2.66 -17.60 20.05
C ASN A 107 -1.90 -18.22 18.85
N GLY A 108 -1.42 -17.37 17.94
CA GLY A 108 -0.67 -17.82 16.74
C GLY A 108 -1.52 -18.56 15.69
N LYS A 109 -2.85 -18.55 15.80
CA LYS A 109 -3.75 -19.22 14.85
C LYS A 109 -4.76 -18.26 14.24
N LYS A 110 -5.07 -18.46 12.96
CA LYS A 110 -6.13 -17.74 12.24
C LYS A 110 -7.49 -18.25 12.72
N LYS A 111 -8.25 -17.40 13.40
CA LYS A 111 -9.67 -17.64 13.72
C LYS A 111 -10.54 -16.96 12.67
N VAL A 112 -11.32 -17.74 11.92
CA VAL A 112 -12.30 -17.23 10.94
C VAL A 112 -13.60 -16.87 11.66
N LEU A 113 -14.18 -15.72 11.32
CA LEU A 113 -15.43 -15.21 11.89
C LEU A 113 -16.54 -15.04 10.84
N ASN A 114 -16.32 -15.57 9.63
CA ASN A 114 -17.30 -15.57 8.55
C ASN A 114 -18.67 -16.09 9.02
N LYS A 115 -19.71 -15.54 8.41
CA LYS A 115 -21.08 -16.07 8.50
C LYS A 115 -21.43 -16.74 7.19
N ASP A 116 -22.54 -17.45 7.15
CA ASP A 116 -23.06 -18.01 5.92
C ASP A 116 -23.76 -16.94 5.08
N GLY A 117 -23.59 -17.01 3.77
CA GLY A 117 -24.33 -16.17 2.82
C GLY A 117 -23.84 -14.73 2.69
N LYS A 118 -24.78 -13.79 2.59
CA LYS A 118 -24.53 -12.39 2.25
C LYS A 118 -23.84 -11.63 3.39
N VAL A 119 -22.98 -10.70 3.02
CA VAL A 119 -22.28 -9.82 3.94
C VAL A 119 -23.09 -8.54 4.13
N HIS A 120 -23.42 -8.23 5.38
CA HIS A 120 -24.06 -6.98 5.76
C HIS A 120 -23.05 -6.03 6.40
N PHE A 121 -23.02 -4.77 5.96
CA PHE A 121 -22.07 -3.76 6.44
C PHE A 121 -22.09 -3.58 7.97
N LEU A 122 -23.27 -3.59 8.59
CA LEU A 122 -23.40 -3.47 10.06
C LEU A 122 -22.76 -4.66 10.79
N GLN A 123 -22.82 -5.86 10.21
CA GLN A 123 -22.18 -7.03 10.79
C GLN A 123 -20.65 -6.95 10.65
N LEU A 124 -20.13 -6.52 9.50
CA LEU A 124 -18.69 -6.26 9.33
C LEU A 124 -18.20 -5.23 10.34
N ARG A 125 -18.92 -4.10 10.50
CA ARG A 125 -18.58 -3.08 11.48
C ARG A 125 -18.60 -3.61 12.90
N LYS A 126 -19.62 -4.39 13.28
CA LYS A 126 -19.69 -5.02 14.59
C LYS A 126 -18.48 -5.92 14.87
N ASP A 127 -18.10 -6.78 13.92
CA ASP A 127 -16.96 -7.67 14.10
C ASP A 127 -15.62 -6.91 14.11
N PHE A 128 -15.49 -5.88 13.28
CA PHE A 128 -14.33 -5.00 13.24
C PHE A 128 -14.15 -4.23 14.57
N ASP A 129 -15.19 -3.53 15.03
CA ASP A 129 -15.13 -2.65 16.20
C ASP A 129 -15.09 -3.44 17.52
N GLN A 130 -15.94 -4.46 17.66
CA GLN A 130 -16.13 -5.17 18.93
C GLN A 130 -15.20 -6.38 19.07
N LYS A 131 -14.97 -7.12 17.99
CA LYS A 131 -14.13 -8.34 18.04
C LYS A 131 -12.69 -8.09 17.61
N ARG A 132 -12.36 -6.87 17.19
CA ARG A 132 -11.04 -6.48 16.67
C ARG A 132 -10.61 -7.39 15.52
N ALA A 133 -11.56 -7.67 14.62
CA ALA A 133 -11.35 -8.56 13.49
C ALA A 133 -10.84 -7.79 12.27
N THR A 134 -9.92 -8.41 11.53
CA THR A 134 -9.48 -7.95 10.22
C THR A 134 -10.51 -8.36 9.16
N ILE A 135 -10.83 -7.42 8.28
CA ILE A 135 -11.62 -7.65 7.07
C ILE A 135 -10.64 -7.86 5.91
N GLN A 136 -10.81 -8.96 5.18
CA GLN A 136 -10.09 -9.27 3.94
C GLN A 136 -11.11 -9.22 2.79
N PHE A 137 -10.91 -8.31 1.83
CA PHE A 137 -11.77 -8.18 0.64
C PHE A 137 -11.04 -8.74 -0.57
N HIS A 138 -11.65 -9.69 -1.27
CA HIS A 138 -11.06 -10.35 -2.43
C HIS A 138 -11.40 -9.65 -3.73
N GLN A 139 -10.38 -9.50 -4.58
CA GLN A 139 -10.51 -9.02 -5.95
C GLN A 139 -11.27 -7.67 -6.05
N PRO A 140 -10.81 -6.61 -5.35
CA PRO A 140 -11.42 -5.28 -5.36
C PRO A 140 -11.45 -4.61 -6.74
N GLN A 141 -10.58 -5.00 -7.68
CA GLN A 141 -10.56 -4.49 -9.04
C GLN A 141 -11.86 -4.71 -9.82
N ARG A 142 -12.68 -5.69 -9.40
CA ARG A 142 -14.03 -5.90 -9.94
C ARG A 142 -14.97 -4.70 -9.71
N PHE A 143 -14.61 -3.81 -8.79
CA PHE A 143 -15.46 -2.73 -8.30
C PHE A 143 -14.76 -1.37 -8.21
N LYS A 144 -13.44 -1.34 -8.37
CA LYS A 144 -12.60 -0.16 -8.20
C LYS A 144 -11.78 0.04 -9.48
N ASP A 145 -12.24 0.96 -10.33
CA ASP A 145 -11.70 1.18 -11.67
C ASP A 145 -10.20 1.48 -11.67
N GLU A 146 -9.71 2.23 -10.69
CA GLU A 146 -8.28 2.53 -10.58
C GLU A 146 -7.43 1.29 -10.27
N LEU A 147 -7.92 0.38 -9.41
CA LEU A 147 -7.26 -0.91 -9.17
C LEU A 147 -7.33 -1.82 -10.39
N TRP A 148 -8.43 -1.78 -11.15
CA TRP A 148 -8.52 -2.47 -12.45
C TRP A 148 -7.48 -1.94 -13.43
N ARG A 149 -7.37 -0.62 -13.57
CA ARG A 149 -6.39 0.02 -14.46
C ARG A 149 -4.94 -0.32 -14.08
N ILE A 150 -4.63 -0.34 -12.78
CA ILE A 150 -3.32 -0.77 -12.29
C ILE A 150 -3.08 -2.25 -12.62
N GLN A 151 -4.01 -3.12 -12.25
CA GLN A 151 -3.82 -4.57 -12.41
C GLN A 151 -3.73 -4.99 -13.88
N GLU A 152 -4.54 -4.44 -14.78
CA GLU A 152 -4.48 -4.75 -16.22
C GLU A 152 -3.11 -4.42 -16.82
N LYS A 153 -2.56 -3.25 -16.51
CA LYS A 153 -1.21 -2.86 -16.95
C LYS A 153 -0.13 -3.77 -16.36
N LEU A 154 -0.27 -4.16 -15.09
CA LEU A 154 0.67 -5.09 -14.47
C LEU A 154 0.54 -6.51 -15.07
N GLU A 155 -0.65 -6.97 -15.46
CA GLU A 155 -0.84 -8.23 -16.17
C GLU A 155 -0.09 -8.21 -17.51
N CYS A 156 -0.20 -7.13 -18.27
CA CYS A 156 0.57 -6.93 -19.49
C CYS A 156 2.08 -6.91 -19.23
N TYR A 157 2.52 -6.29 -18.14
CA TYR A 157 3.95 -6.15 -17.82
C TYR A 157 4.57 -7.50 -17.39
N PHE A 158 3.89 -8.23 -16.52
CA PHE A 158 4.39 -9.47 -15.95
C PHE A 158 4.14 -10.70 -16.83
N GLY A 159 3.20 -10.64 -17.77
CA GLY A 159 2.79 -11.81 -18.56
C GLY A 159 2.14 -12.91 -17.70
N SER A 160 1.55 -12.52 -16.56
CA SER A 160 0.94 -13.41 -15.58
C SER A 160 -0.32 -12.75 -15.04
N LEU A 161 -1.25 -13.55 -14.51
CA LEU A 161 -2.45 -13.02 -13.86
C LEU A 161 -2.04 -12.15 -12.66
N VAL A 162 -2.75 -11.04 -12.48
CA VAL A 162 -2.55 -10.14 -11.34
C VAL A 162 -3.85 -10.01 -10.58
N GLY A 163 -3.88 -10.62 -9.40
CA GLY A 163 -4.96 -10.49 -8.44
C GLY A 163 -4.67 -9.44 -7.37
N SER A 164 -5.65 -9.13 -6.53
CA SER A 164 -5.38 -8.40 -5.29
C SER A 164 -6.35 -8.73 -4.16
N ASN A 165 -5.89 -8.51 -2.94
CA ASN A 165 -6.68 -8.57 -1.72
C ASN A 165 -6.48 -7.29 -0.90
N VAL A 166 -7.56 -6.72 -0.36
CA VAL A 166 -7.48 -5.60 0.58
C VAL A 166 -7.62 -6.12 2.00
N TYR A 167 -6.78 -5.64 2.91
CA TYR A 167 -6.81 -5.99 4.32
C TYR A 167 -7.03 -4.74 5.15
N ILE A 168 -8.09 -4.74 5.97
CA ILE A 168 -8.43 -3.65 6.88
C ILE A 168 -8.40 -4.18 8.31
N THR A 169 -7.49 -3.67 9.13
CA THR A 169 -7.19 -4.19 10.48
C THR A 169 -7.37 -3.08 11.52
N PRO A 170 -8.24 -3.25 12.54
CA PRO A 170 -8.46 -2.24 13.57
C PRO A 170 -7.22 -2.04 14.44
N ALA A 171 -7.11 -0.89 15.09
CA ALA A 171 -5.97 -0.59 15.96
C ALA A 171 -5.80 -1.59 17.12
N GLY A 172 -4.54 -1.83 17.49
CA GLY A 172 -4.13 -2.76 18.54
C GLY A 172 -4.48 -4.21 18.24
N SER A 173 -4.46 -4.63 16.97
CA SER A 173 -4.88 -5.97 16.58
C SER A 173 -4.10 -6.55 15.41
N GLN A 174 -4.13 -7.88 15.32
CA GLN A 174 -3.49 -8.69 14.28
C GLN A 174 -4.52 -9.64 13.65
N GLY A 175 -4.59 -9.64 12.32
CA GLY A 175 -5.56 -10.44 11.57
C GLY A 175 -5.11 -11.87 11.31
N LEU A 176 -3.84 -12.03 10.93
CA LEU A 176 -3.27 -13.29 10.46
C LEU A 176 -2.04 -13.66 11.30
N PRO A 177 -1.82 -14.96 11.60
CA PRO A 177 -0.56 -15.43 12.18
C PRO A 177 0.58 -15.32 11.15
N PRO A 178 1.85 -15.54 11.55
CA PRO A 178 2.95 -15.67 10.60
C PRO A 178 2.65 -16.72 9.53
N HIS A 179 2.94 -16.39 8.28
CA HIS A 179 2.73 -17.28 7.14
C HIS A 179 3.61 -16.85 5.97
N TYR A 180 3.71 -17.70 4.96
CA TYR A 180 4.16 -17.33 3.62
C TYR A 180 3.10 -17.68 2.59
N ASP A 181 3.10 -16.93 1.48
CA ASP A 181 2.23 -17.14 0.34
C ASP A 181 2.97 -17.80 -0.84
N ASP A 182 2.21 -18.23 -1.84
CA ASP A 182 2.63 -18.90 -3.08
C ASP A 182 2.79 -17.95 -4.28
N VAL A 183 2.80 -16.64 -4.03
CA VAL A 183 2.76 -15.57 -5.03
C VAL A 183 3.76 -14.47 -4.74
N GLU A 184 4.22 -13.79 -5.79
CA GLU A 184 4.97 -12.55 -5.67
C GLU A 184 4.02 -11.43 -5.28
N VAL A 185 4.37 -10.60 -4.28
CA VAL A 185 3.46 -9.59 -3.75
C VAL A 185 4.04 -8.19 -3.74
N PHE A 186 3.17 -7.22 -4.05
CA PHE A 186 3.37 -5.78 -3.89
C PHE A 186 2.28 -5.25 -2.96
N ILE A 187 2.68 -4.81 -1.77
CA ILE A 187 1.80 -4.24 -0.76
C ILE A 187 1.87 -2.72 -0.85
N LEU A 188 0.71 -2.09 -1.03
CA LEU A 188 0.55 -0.64 -1.04
C LEU A 188 -0.22 -0.24 0.22
N GLN A 189 0.39 0.57 1.09
CA GLN A 189 -0.25 1.06 2.31
C GLN A 189 -1.17 2.24 1.99
N LEU A 190 -2.46 2.11 2.29
CA LEU A 190 -3.51 3.05 1.83
C LEU A 190 -4.03 3.96 2.94
N GLU A 191 -4.31 3.41 4.13
CA GLU A 191 -4.83 4.18 5.27
C GLU A 191 -4.10 3.75 6.55
N GLY A 192 -3.80 4.72 7.42
CA GLY A 192 -3.14 4.48 8.70
C GLY A 192 -1.79 3.78 8.57
N GLU A 193 -1.34 3.16 9.65
CA GLU A 193 -0.01 2.54 9.72
C GLU A 193 -0.10 1.06 10.08
N LYS A 194 0.89 0.28 9.65
CA LYS A 194 0.99 -1.13 10.01
C LYS A 194 2.41 -1.51 10.34
N HIS A 195 2.59 -2.18 11.47
CA HIS A 195 3.86 -2.76 11.87
C HIS A 195 4.02 -4.11 11.18
N TRP A 196 5.13 -4.30 10.46
CA TRP A 196 5.45 -5.49 9.68
C TRP A 196 6.74 -6.12 10.18
N ARG A 197 6.74 -7.46 10.23
CA ARG A 197 7.91 -8.29 10.49
C ARG A 197 8.04 -9.31 9.37
N LEU A 198 9.20 -9.33 8.72
CA LEU A 198 9.56 -10.29 7.67
C LEU A 198 10.68 -11.20 8.16
N TYR A 199 10.63 -12.48 7.79
CA TYR A 199 11.57 -13.50 8.22
C TYR A 199 12.11 -14.24 7.00
N HIS A 200 13.23 -14.92 7.17
CA HIS A 200 13.79 -15.77 6.14
C HIS A 200 12.80 -16.91 5.78
N PRO A 201 12.73 -17.31 4.50
CA PRO A 201 11.85 -18.39 4.09
C PRO A 201 12.29 -19.73 4.68
N THR A 202 11.35 -20.51 5.23
CA THR A 202 11.56 -21.94 5.51
C THR A 202 11.53 -22.75 4.21
N VAL A 203 10.75 -22.30 3.23
CA VAL A 203 10.67 -22.84 1.87
C VAL A 203 10.91 -21.70 0.87
N PRO A 204 12.14 -21.54 0.34
CA PRO A 204 12.43 -20.50 -0.64
C PRO A 204 11.60 -20.68 -1.91
N LEU A 205 11.00 -19.59 -2.40
CA LEU A 205 10.16 -19.57 -3.60
C LEU A 205 9.03 -20.62 -3.57
N ALA A 206 8.41 -20.77 -2.38
CA ALA A 206 7.31 -21.71 -2.13
C ALA A 206 6.20 -21.60 -3.18
N ARG A 207 5.65 -22.76 -3.56
CA ARG A 207 4.52 -22.87 -4.51
C ARG A 207 3.19 -23.14 -3.81
N GLU A 208 3.20 -23.12 -2.48
CA GLU A 208 2.05 -23.39 -1.64
C GLU A 208 2.01 -22.36 -0.51
N TYR A 209 0.82 -22.12 0.03
CA TYR A 209 0.62 -21.30 1.23
C TYR A 209 0.88 -22.13 2.50
N SER A 210 1.51 -21.54 3.52
CA SER A 210 1.66 -22.19 4.83
C SER A 210 1.62 -21.19 5.98
N VAL A 211 1.00 -21.60 7.09
CA VAL A 211 1.09 -20.90 8.38
C VAL A 211 2.28 -21.43 9.16
N GLU A 212 3.08 -20.52 9.71
CA GLU A 212 4.30 -20.85 10.44
C GLU A 212 4.16 -20.55 11.93
N ALA A 213 4.78 -21.41 12.75
CA ALA A 213 4.77 -21.24 14.20
C ALA A 213 5.87 -20.24 14.62
N GLU A 214 5.52 -19.25 15.46
CA GLU A 214 6.46 -18.17 15.86
C GLU A 214 7.75 -18.67 16.51
N ASP A 215 7.70 -19.81 17.20
CA ASP A 215 8.84 -20.45 17.84
C ASP A 215 9.82 -21.10 16.84
N ARG A 216 9.43 -21.22 15.56
CA ARG A 216 10.21 -21.88 14.50
C ARG A 216 10.78 -20.94 13.44
N ILE A 217 10.31 -19.69 13.38
CA ILE A 217 10.69 -18.73 12.32
C ILE A 217 11.88 -17.83 12.69
N GLY A 218 12.34 -17.90 13.94
CA GLY A 218 13.48 -17.13 14.43
C GLY A 218 13.19 -15.64 14.61
N ARG A 219 14.24 -14.80 14.53
CA ARG A 219 14.11 -13.34 14.64
C ARG A 219 13.73 -12.73 13.27
N PRO A 220 12.95 -11.64 13.25
CA PRO A 220 12.69 -10.91 12.01
C PRO A 220 14.01 -10.52 11.31
N ALA A 221 14.08 -10.77 10.01
CA ALA A 221 15.13 -10.25 9.14
C ALA A 221 14.93 -8.75 8.88
N HIS A 222 13.66 -8.32 8.82
CA HIS A 222 13.27 -6.93 8.71
C HIS A 222 12.07 -6.65 9.62
N GLU A 223 12.07 -5.46 10.22
CA GLU A 223 10.99 -4.97 11.07
C GLU A 223 10.83 -3.47 10.84
N PHE A 224 9.64 -3.04 10.45
CA PHE A 224 9.36 -1.67 10.04
C PHE A 224 7.87 -1.34 10.12
N THR A 225 7.54 -0.05 10.02
CA THR A 225 6.14 0.41 9.95
C THR A 225 5.90 1.04 8.58
N LEU A 226 4.84 0.59 7.89
CA LEU A 226 4.36 1.21 6.66
C LEU A 226 3.35 2.31 7.01
N LYS A 227 3.44 3.45 6.31
CA LYS A 227 2.48 4.55 6.33
C LYS A 227 1.91 4.79 4.91
N PRO A 228 0.83 5.59 4.75
CA PRO A 228 0.19 5.77 3.44
C PRO A 228 1.17 6.27 2.36
N GLY A 229 1.16 5.62 1.19
CA GLY A 229 2.08 5.90 0.08
C GLY A 229 3.31 4.99 0.01
N ASP A 230 3.62 4.27 1.10
CA ASP A 230 4.71 3.30 1.11
C ASP A 230 4.37 2.05 0.27
N LEU A 231 5.42 1.44 -0.29
CA LEU A 231 5.34 0.16 -0.99
C LEU A 231 6.29 -0.85 -0.36
N LEU A 232 5.81 -2.09 -0.21
CA LEU A 232 6.60 -3.24 0.17
C LEU A 232 6.47 -4.33 -0.89
N TYR A 233 7.59 -4.85 -1.37
CA TYR A 233 7.66 -6.06 -2.17
C TYR A 233 8.39 -7.16 -1.40
N PHE A 234 7.94 -8.40 -1.54
CA PHE A 234 8.75 -9.58 -1.18
C PHE A 234 8.35 -10.80 -2.02
N PRO A 235 9.28 -11.74 -2.22
CA PRO A 235 9.01 -12.94 -3.00
C PRO A 235 8.20 -13.97 -2.22
N ARG A 236 7.52 -14.87 -2.95
CA ARG A 236 6.82 -16.02 -2.38
C ARG A 236 7.74 -16.86 -1.49
N GLY A 237 7.19 -17.47 -0.45
CA GLY A 237 7.96 -18.12 0.61
C GLY A 237 8.50 -17.18 1.71
N THR A 238 8.53 -15.87 1.49
CA THR A 238 8.90 -14.92 2.56
C THR A 238 7.87 -14.96 3.69
N ILE A 239 8.31 -15.40 4.87
CA ILE A 239 7.45 -15.44 6.05
C ILE A 239 7.21 -14.02 6.52
N HIS A 240 5.95 -13.68 6.80
CA HIS A 240 5.59 -12.35 7.25
C HIS A 240 4.43 -12.37 8.25
N GLN A 241 4.40 -11.36 9.11
CA GLN A 241 3.24 -11.02 9.91
C GLN A 241 3.13 -9.51 10.11
N ALA A 242 1.91 -9.03 10.35
CA ALA A 242 1.67 -7.61 10.55
C ALA A 242 0.53 -7.33 11.54
N ASP A 243 0.74 -6.31 12.35
CA ASP A 243 -0.20 -5.82 13.36
C ASP A 243 -0.41 -4.30 13.22
N THR A 244 -1.62 -3.83 13.54
CA THR A 244 -1.90 -2.39 13.57
C THR A 244 -1.55 -1.86 14.96
N PRO A 245 -0.64 -0.88 15.10
CA PRO A 245 -0.30 -0.29 16.39
C PRO A 245 -1.53 0.27 17.15
N PRO A 246 -1.50 0.33 18.49
CA PRO A 246 -2.53 1.05 19.26
C PRO A 246 -2.44 2.56 19.02
N GLY A 247 -3.52 3.29 19.28
CA GLY A 247 -3.56 4.77 19.20
C GLY A 247 -3.96 5.35 17.84
N LEU A 248 -3.94 4.54 16.77
CA LEU A 248 -4.52 4.89 15.46
C LEU A 248 -5.99 4.44 15.35
N ALA A 249 -6.68 4.76 14.25
CA ALA A 249 -8.03 4.24 13.98
C ALA A 249 -7.98 2.80 13.44
N HIS A 250 -7.27 2.60 12.33
CA HIS A 250 -7.11 1.33 11.63
C HIS A 250 -5.95 1.39 10.65
N SER A 251 -5.63 0.25 10.04
CA SER A 251 -4.72 0.12 8.91
C SER A 251 -5.45 -0.49 7.72
N THR A 252 -5.26 0.08 6.53
CA THR A 252 -5.73 -0.48 5.25
C THR A 252 -4.55 -0.60 4.29
N HIS A 253 -4.35 -1.78 3.72
CA HIS A 253 -3.44 -1.98 2.58
C HIS A 253 -4.10 -2.85 1.51
N VAL A 254 -3.64 -2.71 0.26
CA VAL A 254 -3.91 -3.68 -0.80
C VAL A 254 -2.63 -4.48 -1.06
N THR A 255 -2.77 -5.80 -1.15
CA THR A 255 -1.74 -6.71 -1.64
C THR A 255 -2.08 -7.04 -3.08
N ILE A 256 -1.26 -6.57 -4.01
CA ILE A 256 -1.30 -6.96 -5.42
C ILE A 256 -0.40 -8.19 -5.56
N SER A 257 -0.89 -9.25 -6.18
CA SER A 257 -0.20 -10.54 -6.24
C SER A 257 -0.15 -11.10 -7.65
N THR A 258 0.97 -11.69 -8.04
CA THR A 258 1.18 -12.31 -9.36
C THR A 258 2.12 -13.51 -9.30
N TYR A 259 2.40 -14.15 -10.44
CA TYR A 259 3.36 -15.26 -10.54
C TYR A 259 2.97 -16.50 -9.69
N GLN A 260 1.68 -16.75 -9.55
CA GLN A 260 1.21 -18.02 -8.97
C GLN A 260 1.59 -19.17 -9.92
N ASN A 261 2.53 -20.01 -9.49
CA ASN A 261 2.90 -21.21 -10.22
C ASN A 261 1.89 -22.33 -9.91
N LYS A 262 1.12 -22.74 -10.92
CA LYS A 262 0.32 -23.98 -10.87
C LYS A 262 1.12 -25.16 -11.42
#